data_AF-A0A3P4AP48-F1
#
_entry.id   AF-A0A3P4AP48-F1
#
_cell.length_a   1.000
_cell.length_b   1.000
_cell.length_c   1.000
_cell.angle_alpha   90.00
_cell.angle_beta   90.00
_cell.angle_gamma   90.00
#
_symmetry.space_group_name_H-M   'P 1'
#
loop_
_entity.id
_entity.type
_entity.pdbx_description
1 polymer ?
#
loop_
_entity_poly.entity_id
_entity_poly.type
_entity_poly.pdbx_seq_one_letter_code
_entity_poly.pdbx_strand_id
1 'polypeptide(L)'
;MALMFGASALYHALRVEDRTLAWLRRLDHAAIFLFIAGSYTPFLVEGLKEGLRPFALGLVWGLALLGVGFRLLFLRAPRWLYTLAYLGLGWLSVLFLPKLALPLPTFALMATAGLFYTLGAWVYGRKWPDPWPERVGFHGLWHLLVLLGSLFMYLAVLSLYT
;
A
#
# COMPACT_ATOMS: atom_id res chain seq x y z
N MET A 1 8.17 3.47 -1.71
CA MET A 1 8.58 2.69 -0.51
C MET A 1 9.20 3.58 0.56
N ALA A 2 10.26 4.33 0.26
CA ALA A 2 10.97 5.18 1.23
C ALA A 2 10.07 6.12 2.04
N LEU A 3 9.19 6.89 1.36
CA LEU A 3 8.26 7.80 2.05
C LEU A 3 7.35 7.09 3.05
N MET A 4 6.75 5.95 2.65
CA MET A 4 5.82 5.20 3.50
C MET A 4 6.52 4.63 4.73
N PHE A 5 7.63 3.94 4.55
CA PHE A 5 8.36 3.35 5.68
C PHE A 5 9.03 4.42 6.55
N GLY A 6 9.55 5.50 5.95
CA GLY A 6 10.11 6.62 6.68
C GLY A 6 9.06 7.34 7.53
N ALA A 7 7.88 7.62 6.96
CA ALA A 7 6.78 8.23 7.72
C ALA A 7 6.29 7.35 8.87
N SER A 8 6.14 6.04 8.62
CA SER A 8 5.78 5.05 9.64
C SER A 8 6.81 4.99 10.77
N ALA A 9 8.10 4.89 10.43
CA ALA A 9 9.18 4.87 11.40
C ALA A 9 9.20 6.15 12.25
N LEU A 10 9.10 7.33 11.64
CA LEU A 10 9.05 8.61 12.36
C LEU A 10 7.85 8.69 13.30
N TYR A 11 6.66 8.29 12.83
CA TYR A 11 5.44 8.32 13.63
C TYR A 11 5.52 7.42 14.88
N HIS A 12 6.13 6.23 14.76
CA HIS A 12 6.21 5.28 15.86
C HIS A 12 7.44 5.46 16.76
N ALA A 13 8.52 6.05 16.27
CA ALA A 13 9.78 6.18 17.02
C ALA A 13 9.90 7.51 17.78
N LEU A 14 9.36 8.61 17.24
CA LEU A 14 9.55 9.93 17.83
C LEU A 14 8.60 10.18 19.02
N ARG A 15 9.16 10.74 20.09
CA ARG A 15 8.41 11.27 21.25
C ARG A 15 8.36 12.79 21.13
N VAL A 16 7.30 13.29 20.51
CA VAL A 16 7.09 14.71 20.19
C VAL A 16 5.74 15.18 20.72
N GLU A 17 5.51 16.49 20.73
CA GLU A 17 4.22 17.08 21.11
C GLU A 17 3.05 16.51 20.29
N ASP A 18 1.87 16.44 20.91
CA ASP A 18 0.66 15.84 20.33
C ASP A 18 0.28 16.40 18.95
N ARG A 19 0.50 17.71 18.74
CA ARG A 19 0.26 18.37 17.47
C ARG A 19 1.14 17.79 16.36
N THR A 20 2.43 17.61 16.63
CA THR A 20 3.39 17.05 15.69
C THR A 20 3.12 15.57 15.47
N LEU A 21 2.81 14.83 16.54
CA LEU A 21 2.46 13.42 16.44
C LEU A 21 1.20 13.18 15.59
N ALA A 22 0.21 14.06 15.68
CA ALA A 22 -0.98 14.01 14.83
C ALA A 22 -0.65 14.22 13.34
N TRP A 23 0.30 15.10 13.02
CA TRP A 23 0.77 15.30 11.65
C TRP A 23 1.56 14.10 11.12
N LEU A 24 2.46 13.52 11.93
CA LEU A 24 3.18 12.30 11.57
C LEU A 24 2.20 11.14 11.31
N ARG A 25 1.16 11.01 12.14
CA ARG A 25 0.09 10.04 11.91
C ARG A 25 -0.63 10.27 10.58
N ARG A 26 -0.89 11.52 10.20
CA ARG A 26 -1.51 11.84 8.90
C ARG A 26 -0.61 11.41 7.75
N LEU A 27 0.67 11.78 7.82
CA LEU A 27 1.67 11.46 6.80
C LEU A 27 1.83 9.95 6.63
N ASP A 28 1.99 9.22 7.73
CA ASP A 28 2.13 7.75 7.75
C ASP A 28 0.99 7.05 6.99
N HIS A 29 -0.26 7.40 7.31
CA HIS A 29 -1.41 6.79 6.66
C HIS A 29 -1.61 7.29 5.22
N ALA A 30 -1.36 8.57 4.95
CA ALA A 30 -1.48 9.12 3.60
C ALA A 30 -0.44 8.50 2.65
N ALA A 31 0.76 8.20 3.14
CA ALA A 31 1.83 7.62 2.34
C ALA A 31 1.49 6.22 1.81
N ILE A 32 0.55 5.50 2.43
CA ILE A 32 0.06 4.21 1.93
C ILE A 32 -0.64 4.37 0.56
N PHE A 33 -1.48 5.41 0.39
CA PHE A 33 -2.14 5.68 -0.90
C PHE A 33 -1.12 5.96 -2.00
N LEU A 34 -0.13 6.80 -1.69
CA LEU A 34 0.95 7.13 -2.62
C LEU A 34 1.82 5.92 -2.95
N PHE A 35 2.06 5.06 -1.95
CA PHE A 35 2.79 3.81 -2.16
C PHE A 35 2.06 2.88 -3.12
N ILE A 36 0.74 2.71 -2.95
CA ILE A 36 -0.06 1.90 -3.86
C ILE A 36 -0.02 2.49 -5.27
N ALA A 37 -0.25 3.80 -5.47
CA ALA A 37 -0.16 4.37 -6.82
C ALA A 37 1.24 4.27 -7.44
N GLY A 38 2.28 4.48 -6.63
CA GLY A 38 3.67 4.32 -7.03
C GLY A 38 4.00 2.88 -7.46
N SER A 39 3.45 1.86 -6.80
CA SER A 39 3.72 0.47 -7.16
C SER A 39 3.07 0.05 -8.48
N TYR A 40 1.94 0.65 -8.87
CA TYR A 40 1.30 0.42 -10.16
C TYR A 40 2.08 1.01 -11.33
N THR A 41 2.66 2.19 -11.11
CA THR A 41 3.24 3.01 -12.18
C THR A 41 4.19 2.24 -13.11
N PRO A 42 5.19 1.46 -12.64
CA PRO A 42 6.06 0.71 -13.53
C PRO A 42 5.30 -0.34 -14.37
N PHE A 43 4.36 -1.10 -13.78
CA PHE A 43 3.57 -2.08 -14.53
C PHE A 43 2.68 -1.42 -15.58
N LEU A 44 2.08 -0.26 -15.28
CA LEU A 44 1.23 0.45 -16.24
C LEU A 44 2.05 1.11 -17.35
N VAL A 45 3.22 1.65 -17.03
CA VAL A 45 4.11 2.28 -18.01
C VAL A 45 4.71 1.23 -18.94
N GLU A 46 5.27 0.14 -18.42
CA GLU A 46 5.91 -0.89 -19.24
C GLU A 46 4.91 -1.84 -19.89
N GLY A 47 3.85 -2.23 -19.18
CA GLY A 47 2.99 -3.33 -19.59
C GLY A 47 1.72 -2.94 -20.37
N LEU A 48 1.26 -1.68 -20.31
CA LEU A 48 0.06 -1.25 -21.04
C LEU A 48 0.40 -0.56 -22.37
N LYS A 49 -0.44 -0.85 -23.36
CA LYS A 49 -0.51 -0.11 -24.64
C LYS A 49 -0.76 1.37 -24.39
N GLU A 50 -0.14 2.22 -25.22
CA GLU A 50 -0.14 3.68 -25.06
C GLU A 50 -1.54 4.29 -24.92
N GLY A 51 -2.55 3.80 -25.65
CA GLY A 51 -3.92 4.33 -25.57
C GLY A 51 -4.62 4.12 -24.22
N LEU A 52 -4.26 3.08 -23.44
CA LEU A 52 -4.88 2.80 -22.14
C LEU A 52 -4.06 3.31 -20.95
N ARG A 53 -2.78 3.59 -21.16
CA ARG A 53 -1.83 3.99 -20.10
C ARG A 53 -2.24 5.30 -19.39
N PRO A 54 -2.59 6.40 -20.08
CA PRO A 54 -3.00 7.64 -19.41
C PRO A 54 -4.25 7.47 -18.56
N PHE A 55 -5.24 6.71 -19.05
CA PHE A 55 -6.45 6.41 -18.31
C PHE A 55 -6.15 5.61 -17.03
N ALA A 56 -5.36 4.54 -17.14
CA ALA A 56 -5.01 3.70 -16.00
C ALA A 56 -4.22 4.47 -14.94
N LEU A 57 -3.22 5.25 -15.36
CA LEU A 57 -2.44 6.11 -14.46
C LEU A 57 -3.32 7.18 -13.80
N GLY A 58 -4.16 7.86 -14.58
CA GLY A 58 -5.07 8.89 -14.08
C GLY A 58 -6.08 8.33 -13.07
N LEU A 59 -6.61 7.13 -13.32
CA LEU A 59 -7.52 6.46 -12.38
C LEU A 59 -6.81 6.12 -11.06
N VAL A 60 -5.67 5.44 -11.12
CA VAL A 60 -4.95 4.99 -9.92
C VAL A 60 -4.43 6.17 -9.11
N TRP A 61 -3.76 7.14 -9.75
CA TRP A 61 -3.25 8.32 -9.06
C TRP A 61 -4.38 9.25 -8.60
N GLY A 62 -5.45 9.41 -9.38
CA GLY A 62 -6.62 10.18 -8.98
C GLY A 62 -7.25 9.64 -7.70
N LEU A 63 -7.51 8.32 -7.64
CA LEU A 63 -8.04 7.67 -6.45
C LEU A 63 -7.06 7.74 -5.26
N ALA A 64 -5.76 7.60 -5.50
CA ALA A 64 -4.76 7.76 -4.45
C ALA A 64 -4.73 9.18 -3.87
N LEU A 65 -4.76 10.21 -4.72
CA LEU A 65 -4.79 11.61 -4.29
C LEU A 65 -6.09 11.96 -3.55
N LEU A 66 -7.23 11.42 -4.00
CA LEU A 66 -8.49 11.52 -3.26
C LEU A 66 -8.36 10.86 -1.88
N GLY A 67 -7.75 9.68 -1.80
CA GLY A 67 -7.46 9.00 -0.53
C GLY A 67 -6.55 9.79 0.40
N VAL A 68 -5.48 10.39 -0.14
CA VAL A 68 -4.60 11.31 0.60
C VAL A 68 -5.39 12.49 1.13
N GLY A 69 -6.14 13.18 0.28
CA GLY A 69 -6.98 14.32 0.69
C GLY A 69 -7.97 13.93 1.78
N PHE A 70 -8.68 12.82 1.60
CA PHE A 70 -9.61 12.28 2.60
C PHE A 70 -8.90 12.00 3.94
N ARG A 71 -7.70 11.40 3.91
CA ARG A 71 -6.94 11.10 5.13
C ARG A 71 -6.42 12.35 5.85
N LEU A 72 -6.01 13.38 5.10
CA LEU A 72 -5.53 14.63 5.66
C LEU A 72 -6.68 15.43 6.31
N LEU A 73 -7.87 15.40 5.72
CA LEU A 73 -9.05 16.14 6.18
C LEU A 73 -9.83 15.41 7.29
N PHE A 74 -9.97 14.07 7.23
CA PHE A 74 -10.87 13.31 8.09
C PHE A 74 -10.15 12.36 9.06
N LEU A 75 -9.44 12.92 10.04
CA LEU A 75 -8.71 12.15 11.06
C LEU A 75 -9.53 11.14 11.86
N ARG A 76 -10.82 11.42 12.09
CA ARG A 76 -11.71 10.63 12.96
C ARG A 76 -12.49 9.55 12.23
N ALA A 77 -12.32 9.43 10.91
CA ALA A 77 -12.98 8.36 10.16
C ALA A 77 -12.53 6.99 10.68
N PRO A 78 -13.44 6.01 10.71
CA PRO A 78 -13.16 4.72 11.32
C PRO A 78 -12.07 3.98 10.55
N ARG A 79 -11.23 3.24 11.28
CA ARG A 79 -10.07 2.52 10.70
C ARG A 79 -10.45 1.58 9.56
N TRP A 80 -11.58 0.88 9.69
CA TRP A 80 -12.04 -0.08 8.68
C TRP A 80 -12.25 0.58 7.31
N LEU A 81 -12.70 1.83 7.28
CA LEU A 81 -12.94 2.57 6.03
C LEU A 81 -11.64 2.76 5.26
N TYR A 82 -10.58 3.17 5.96
CA TYR A 82 -9.25 3.31 5.36
C TYR A 82 -8.68 1.98 4.90
N THR A 83 -8.80 0.93 5.71
CA THR A 83 -8.34 -0.42 5.33
C THR A 83 -9.03 -0.91 4.05
N LEU A 84 -10.35 -0.71 3.93
CA LEU A 84 -11.09 -1.04 2.72
C LEU A 84 -10.67 -0.17 1.53
N ALA A 85 -10.43 1.13 1.74
CA ALA A 85 -9.95 2.01 0.68
C ALA A 85 -8.57 1.58 0.15
N TYR A 86 -7.64 1.20 1.03
CA TYR A 86 -6.33 0.68 0.64
C TYR A 86 -6.45 -0.64 -0.13
N LEU A 87 -7.28 -1.58 0.35
CA LEU A 87 -7.52 -2.84 -0.34
C LEU A 87 -8.18 -2.62 -1.70
N GLY A 88 -9.23 -1.81 -1.76
CA GLY A 88 -9.92 -1.50 -3.01
C GLY A 88 -8.98 -0.89 -4.04
N LEU A 89 -8.17 0.10 -3.64
CA LEU A 89 -7.17 0.71 -4.51
C LEU A 89 -6.09 -0.32 -4.93
N GLY A 90 -5.62 -1.17 -4.02
CA GLY A 90 -4.64 -2.22 -4.31
C GLY A 90 -5.16 -3.32 -5.25
N TRP A 91 -6.45 -3.64 -5.20
CA TRP A 91 -7.09 -4.65 -6.03
C TRP A 91 -7.57 -4.14 -7.40
N LEU A 92 -7.49 -2.83 -7.68
CA LEU A 92 -7.71 -2.29 -9.04
C LEU A 92 -6.80 -2.94 -10.10
N SER A 93 -5.69 -3.52 -9.68
CA SER A 93 -4.71 -4.25 -10.50
C SER A 93 -5.37 -5.38 -11.26
N VAL A 94 -6.41 -6.02 -10.71
CA VAL A 94 -7.19 -7.07 -11.38
C VAL A 94 -7.85 -6.56 -12.66
N LEU A 95 -8.21 -5.28 -12.75
CA LEU A 95 -8.78 -4.69 -13.96
C LEU A 95 -7.75 -4.55 -15.09
N PHE A 96 -6.49 -4.35 -14.73
CA PHE A 96 -5.40 -4.14 -15.68
C PHE A 96 -4.66 -5.43 -16.01
N LEU A 97 -4.63 -6.40 -15.09
CA LEU A 97 -3.94 -7.68 -15.20
C LEU A 97 -4.15 -8.39 -16.55
N PRO A 98 -5.39 -8.56 -17.07
CA PRO A 98 -5.61 -9.21 -18.37
C PRO A 98 -5.00 -8.46 -19.58
N LYS A 99 -4.65 -7.19 -19.39
CA LYS A 99 -4.07 -6.32 -20.41
C LYS A 99 -2.55 -6.20 -20.27
N LEU A 100 -1.99 -6.72 -19.17
CA LEU A 100 -0.55 -6.75 -18.91
C LEU A 100 -0.01 -8.11 -19.37
N ALA A 101 0.88 -8.11 -20.36
CA ALA A 101 1.54 -9.33 -20.82
C ALA A 101 2.75 -9.68 -19.92
N LEU A 102 2.49 -9.93 -18.64
CA LEU A 102 3.56 -10.18 -17.66
C LEU A 102 4.13 -11.60 -17.80
N PRO A 103 5.47 -11.77 -17.74
CA PRO A 103 6.08 -13.07 -17.54
C PRO A 103 5.56 -13.74 -16.26
N LEU A 104 5.44 -15.07 -16.27
CA LEU A 104 4.95 -15.84 -15.12
C LEU A 104 5.70 -15.53 -13.80
N PRO A 105 7.04 -15.39 -13.78
CA PRO A 105 7.75 -15.03 -12.54
C PRO A 105 7.34 -13.65 -12.00
N THR A 106 7.25 -12.64 -12.87
CA THR A 106 6.83 -11.28 -12.51
C THR A 106 5.41 -11.27 -11.95
N PHE A 107 4.49 -11.99 -12.61
CA PHE A 107 3.13 -12.16 -12.12
C PHE A 107 3.09 -12.85 -10.74
N ALA A 108 3.86 -13.93 -10.55
CA ALA A 108 3.89 -14.67 -9.29
C ALA A 108 4.41 -13.81 -8.11
N LEU A 109 5.45 -13.00 -8.33
CA LEU A 109 5.95 -12.05 -7.34
C LEU A 109 4.89 -11.00 -6.99
N MET A 110 4.24 -10.42 -8.00
CA MET A 110 3.17 -9.43 -7.80
C MET A 110 1.96 -10.03 -7.07
N ALA A 111 1.53 -11.24 -7.43
CA ALA A 111 0.44 -11.95 -6.78
C ALA A 111 0.77 -12.25 -5.31
N THR A 112 2.00 -12.71 -5.05
CA THR A 112 2.51 -12.96 -3.69
C THR A 112 2.51 -11.67 -2.86
N ALA A 113 2.94 -10.55 -3.43
CA ALA A 113 2.84 -9.25 -2.77
C ALA A 113 1.39 -8.89 -2.41
N GLY A 114 0.46 -9.07 -3.36
CA GLY A 114 -0.98 -8.84 -3.14
C GLY A 114 -1.57 -9.70 -2.03
N LEU A 115 -1.14 -10.97 -1.92
CA LEU A 115 -1.54 -11.86 -0.83
C LEU A 115 -1.04 -11.36 0.53
N PHE A 116 0.22 -10.95 0.63
CA PHE A 116 0.77 -10.39 1.87
C PHE A 116 0.03 -9.12 2.31
N TYR A 117 -0.26 -8.20 1.38
CA TYR A 117 -1.06 -7.00 1.71
C TYR A 117 -2.48 -7.35 2.16
N THR A 118 -3.12 -8.31 1.48
CA THR A 118 -4.49 -8.73 1.81
C THR A 118 -4.55 -9.40 3.18
N LEU A 119 -3.60 -10.29 3.47
CA LEU A 119 -3.46 -10.91 4.79
C LEU A 119 -3.17 -9.86 5.85
N GLY A 120 -2.27 -8.90 5.58
CA GLY A 120 -2.00 -7.79 6.48
C GLY A 120 -3.26 -6.99 6.81
N ALA A 121 -4.01 -6.57 5.79
CA ALA A 121 -5.25 -5.83 5.97
C ALA A 121 -6.29 -6.64 6.77
N TRP A 122 -6.36 -7.95 6.56
CA TRP A 122 -7.19 -8.85 7.34
C TRP A 122 -6.78 -8.90 8.82
N VAL A 123 -5.48 -9.08 9.10
CA VAL A 123 -4.93 -9.08 10.48
C VAL A 123 -5.22 -7.76 11.18
N TYR A 124 -4.95 -6.65 10.49
CA TYR A 124 -5.18 -5.31 11.04
C TYR A 124 -6.67 -5.02 11.28
N GLY A 125 -7.54 -5.45 10.36
CA GLY A 125 -8.99 -5.27 10.45
C GLY A 125 -9.62 -6.12 11.56
N ARG A 126 -9.21 -7.37 11.70
CA ARG A 126 -9.70 -8.30 12.74
C ARG A 126 -9.03 -8.11 14.09
N LYS A 127 -7.87 -7.45 14.14
CA LYS A 127 -7.00 -7.39 15.31
C LYS A 127 -6.62 -8.79 15.82
N TRP A 128 -6.44 -9.73 14.88
CA TRP A 128 -6.13 -11.12 15.13
C TRP A 128 -5.35 -11.71 13.93
N PRO A 129 -4.37 -12.59 14.13
CA PRO A 129 -3.89 -13.09 15.41
C PRO A 129 -3.07 -12.03 16.16
N ASP A 130 -3.03 -12.18 17.48
CA ASP A 130 -2.25 -11.33 18.38
C ASP A 130 -1.24 -12.21 19.14
N PRO A 131 -0.21 -12.74 18.44
CA PRO A 131 0.62 -13.83 18.97
C PRO A 131 1.51 -13.38 20.14
N TRP A 132 1.96 -12.11 20.12
CA TRP A 132 2.80 -11.52 21.17
C TRP A 132 2.32 -10.09 21.50
N PRO A 133 1.19 -9.93 22.21
CA PRO A 133 0.56 -8.63 22.45
C PRO A 133 1.50 -7.60 23.07
N GLU A 134 2.42 -8.05 23.93
CA GLU A 134 3.40 -7.21 24.63
C GLU A 134 4.60 -6.78 23.77
N ARG A 135 4.82 -7.41 22.61
CA ARG A 135 5.98 -7.14 21.74
C ARG A 135 5.55 -6.81 20.32
N VAL A 136 5.18 -7.86 19.57
CA VAL A 136 4.75 -7.80 18.17
C VAL A 136 3.31 -8.28 18.14
N GLY A 137 2.42 -7.44 18.67
CA GLY A 137 1.00 -7.70 18.60
C GLY A 137 0.48 -7.64 17.16
N PHE A 138 -0.83 -7.74 16.98
CA PHE A 138 -1.48 -7.73 15.65
C PHE A 138 -1.01 -6.57 14.75
N HIS A 139 -0.73 -5.39 15.32
CA HIS A 139 -0.26 -4.24 14.57
C HIS A 139 1.19 -4.39 14.10
N GLY A 140 2.06 -5.00 14.90
CA GLY A 140 3.42 -5.34 14.50
C GLY A 140 3.43 -6.41 13.42
N LEU A 141 2.56 -7.43 13.54
CA LEU A 141 2.36 -8.44 12.51
C LEU A 141 1.88 -7.82 11.18
N TRP A 142 0.98 -6.84 11.24
CA TRP A 142 0.58 -6.07 10.06
C TRP A 142 1.78 -5.37 9.39
N HIS A 143 2.64 -4.68 10.15
CA HIS A 143 3.85 -4.05 9.60
C HIS A 143 4.78 -5.06 8.92
N LEU A 144 4.98 -6.24 9.52
CA LEU A 144 5.79 -7.32 8.93
C LEU A 144 5.21 -7.81 7.60
N LEU A 145 3.89 -8.00 7.52
CA LEU A 145 3.20 -8.40 6.30
C LEU A 145 3.29 -7.33 5.20
N VAL A 146 3.17 -6.05 5.55
CA VAL A 146 3.39 -4.93 4.59
C VAL A 146 4.84 -4.89 4.11
N LEU A 147 5.81 -5.16 4.98
CA LEU A 147 7.23 -5.21 4.64
C LEU A 147 7.52 -6.35 3.66
N LEU A 148 7.03 -7.57 3.94
CA LEU A 148 7.14 -8.71 3.03
C LEU A 148 6.44 -8.43 1.69
N GLY A 149 5.20 -7.92 1.73
CA GLY A 149 4.48 -7.52 0.51
C GLY A 149 5.26 -6.49 -0.31
N SER A 150 5.91 -5.53 0.36
CA SER A 150 6.73 -4.50 -0.31
C SER A 150 8.00 -5.09 -0.92
N LEU A 151 8.64 -6.05 -0.25
CA LEU A 151 9.79 -6.77 -0.80
C LEU A 151 9.39 -7.53 -2.08
N PHE A 152 8.32 -8.32 -2.05
CA PHE A 152 7.85 -9.05 -3.24
C PHE A 152 7.43 -8.10 -4.37
N MET A 153 6.78 -6.98 -4.03
CA MET A 153 6.42 -5.96 -5.03
C MET A 153 7.66 -5.30 -5.64
N TYR A 154 8.69 -5.03 -4.83
CA TYR A 154 9.96 -4.49 -5.33
C TYR A 154 10.62 -5.47 -6.31
N LEU A 155 10.68 -6.75 -5.96
CA LEU A 155 11.23 -7.80 -6.81
C LEU A 155 10.42 -7.95 -8.11
N ALA A 156 9.09 -7.86 -8.04
CA ALA A 156 8.22 -7.90 -9.23
C ALA A 156 8.48 -6.71 -10.17
N VAL A 157 8.71 -5.52 -9.62
CA VAL A 157 9.06 -4.34 -10.42
C VAL A 157 10.45 -4.51 -11.02
N LEU A 158 11.43 -5.01 -10.25
CA LEU A 158 12.78 -5.26 -10.74
C LEU A 158 12.78 -6.25 -11.90
N SER A 159 11.97 -7.31 -11.82
CA SER A 159 11.86 -8.32 -12.87
C SER A 159 11.13 -7.85 -14.13
N LEU A 160 10.62 -6.61 -14.19
CA LEU A 160 10.18 -6.00 -15.44
C LEU A 160 11.34 -5.54 -16.31
N TYR A 161 12.51 -5.29 -15.71
CA TYR A 161 13.66 -4.66 -16.37
C TYR A 161 14.84 -5.62 -16.58
N THR A 162 14.71 -6.88 -16.19
CA THR A 162 15.75 -7.92 -16.26
C THR A 162 15.22 -9.14 -16.99
#